data_AF-A0A0H4XHQ0-F1
#
_entry.id   AF-A0A0H4XHQ0-F1
#
_cell.length_a   1.000
_cell.length_b   1.000
_cell.length_c   1.000
_cell.angle_alpha   90.00
_cell.angle_beta   90.00
_cell.angle_gamma   90.00
#
_symmetry.space_group_name_H-M   'P 1'
#
loop_
_entity.id
_entity.type
_entity.pdbx_description
1 polymer ?
#
loop_
_entity_poly.entity_id
_entity_poly.type
_entity_poly.pdbx_seq_one_letter_code
_entity_poly.pdbx_strand_id
1 'polypeptide(L)'
;MFAAGLMGSTAFAQSPQSQTFGYTGGVQTFTVPANVNAVTVRAVGARGGNAFNNSGAGLGASIRGTFNVTAGEQLTLLVGGAGANGTNGGGGGGSFAWRGTGLAALSSLLVAAGGGGGAGCNGFNALGGALTSDGTWGNGSPGASGGSNQGGGSGGVQGFHGGGGGGAGLMQSGGTGIGGPGSGGGNGGTAISAGGAGGAGTLSGNGGFGGGGGAGGAAGGGGGFSGGGAGGAATNCGGGGGGGSYNVGANPSNDIDVGTGHGQIELSWLPAVTVTETFGYTGGLQTFTVPANVNVVTVRAVGARGGNAFNHSGAGLGASIKGTFNVTAGERLTLLVGGAGANGTNGGGGGGSFAWRGTGAVSVPSLLVAAGGGGGAGCNGFNAWGGALNLDGTWGNGSPGAAGGSNQGGGAGGAQGFHGGGGGGAGLTHSGGKGANGPGSGGGNGGTAISAGGAGGTGTLSGNGGFGGGGGAGGAAGGGGGFSGGGAGGAATNCGGGGGGGSYNVGANPSDDLDVGTGHGQIVIDYLMPL
;
A
#
# COMPACT_ATOMS: atom_id res chain seq x y z
N MET A 1 35.70 13.61 22.44
CA MET A 1 34.77 14.73 22.68
C MET A 1 34.41 15.30 21.32
N PHE A 2 33.38 14.74 20.67
CA PHE A 2 32.86 15.26 19.39
C PHE A 2 31.46 15.81 19.66
N ALA A 3 31.30 17.09 19.36
CA ALA A 3 30.11 17.87 19.64
C ALA A 3 28.95 17.41 18.75
N ALA A 4 27.83 17.04 19.38
CA ALA A 4 26.55 16.89 18.72
C ALA A 4 26.01 18.29 18.38
N GLY A 5 26.15 18.70 17.11
CA GLY A 5 25.49 19.88 16.59
C GLY A 5 24.00 19.62 16.46
N LEU A 6 23.22 20.19 17.39
CA LEU A 6 21.78 20.31 17.31
C LEU A 6 21.45 21.23 16.11
N MET A 7 21.17 20.68 14.94
CA MET A 7 20.54 21.45 13.87
C MET A 7 19.07 21.63 14.22
N GLY A 8 18.74 22.82 14.73
CA GLY A 8 17.36 23.26 14.88
C GLY A 8 16.69 23.29 13.51
N SER A 9 15.58 22.55 13.37
CA SER A 9 14.78 22.54 12.15
C SER A 9 14.04 23.87 12.03
N THR A 10 14.61 24.83 11.28
CA THR A 10 13.81 25.88 10.66
C THR A 10 12.94 25.21 9.61
N ALA A 11 11.69 24.91 9.95
CA ALA A 11 10.71 24.42 9.00
C ALA A 11 10.50 25.49 7.92
N PHE A 12 11.03 25.24 6.72
CA PHE A 12 10.59 25.98 5.55
C PHE A 12 9.10 25.66 5.37
N ALA A 13 8.24 26.68 5.43
CA ALA A 13 6.81 26.50 5.18
C ALA A 13 6.64 26.13 3.70
N GLN A 14 6.46 24.84 3.44
CA GLN A 14 6.37 24.28 2.11
C GLN A 14 5.03 24.63 1.46
N SER A 15 5.04 25.12 0.21
CA SER A 15 3.81 25.35 -0.55
C SER A 15 3.32 24.03 -1.14
N PRO A 16 2.05 23.64 -0.92
CA PRO A 16 1.43 22.54 -1.65
C PRO A 16 1.50 22.77 -3.16
N GLN A 17 1.78 21.73 -3.92
CA GLN A 17 1.49 21.69 -5.35
C GLN A 17 0.04 21.28 -5.54
N SER A 18 -0.60 21.75 -6.62
CA SER A 18 -1.95 21.33 -6.97
C SER A 18 -2.16 21.19 -8.47
N GLN A 19 -3.16 20.38 -8.83
CA GLN A 19 -3.64 20.22 -10.19
C GLN A 19 -5.18 20.19 -10.19
N THR A 20 -5.77 20.99 -11.06
CA THR A 20 -7.23 21.05 -11.26
C THR A 20 -7.62 20.31 -12.52
N PHE A 21 -8.68 19.52 -12.42
CA PHE A 21 -9.33 18.79 -13.50
C PHE A 21 -10.73 19.35 -13.72
N GLY A 22 -10.97 19.84 -14.93
CA GLY A 22 -12.28 20.33 -15.39
C GLY A 22 -13.09 19.26 -16.11
N TYR A 23 -14.32 19.58 -16.46
CA TYR A 23 -15.21 18.70 -17.20
C TYR A 23 -14.74 18.46 -18.64
N THR A 24 -14.73 17.19 -19.06
CA THR A 24 -14.35 16.77 -20.43
C THR A 24 -15.41 15.91 -21.13
N GLY A 25 -16.47 15.50 -20.42
CA GLY A 25 -17.44 14.51 -20.92
C GLY A 25 -16.99 13.05 -20.82
N GLY A 26 -15.82 12.79 -20.22
CA GLY A 26 -15.30 11.45 -19.97
C GLY A 26 -14.45 11.39 -18.69
N VAL A 27 -13.92 10.20 -18.39
CA VAL A 27 -12.99 10.03 -17.26
C VAL A 27 -11.60 10.55 -17.62
N GLN A 28 -10.88 11.04 -16.60
CA GLN A 28 -9.49 11.49 -16.68
C GLN A 28 -8.64 10.67 -15.71
N THR A 29 -7.34 10.58 -15.94
CA THR A 29 -6.42 9.87 -15.06
C THR A 29 -5.36 10.79 -14.50
N PHE A 30 -4.96 10.54 -13.25
CA PHE A 30 -3.84 11.19 -12.60
C PHE A 30 -2.85 10.12 -12.12
N THR A 31 -1.59 10.28 -12.50
CA THR A 31 -0.50 9.46 -11.97
C THR A 31 0.14 10.21 -10.82
N VAL A 32 0.15 9.59 -9.64
CA VAL A 32 0.78 10.15 -8.44
C VAL A 32 2.26 10.39 -8.74
N PRO A 33 2.78 11.62 -8.60
CA PRO A 33 4.17 11.93 -8.89
C PRO A 33 5.13 11.09 -8.06
N ALA A 34 6.38 11.01 -8.52
CA ALA A 34 7.46 10.52 -7.70
C ALA A 34 7.49 11.27 -6.37
N ASN A 35 7.81 10.55 -5.30
CA ASN A 35 7.98 11.11 -3.96
C ASN A 35 6.72 11.78 -3.39
N VAL A 36 5.53 11.25 -3.70
CA VAL A 36 4.27 11.65 -3.07
C VAL A 36 3.66 10.45 -2.37
N ASN A 37 3.38 10.58 -1.07
CA ASN A 37 2.77 9.55 -0.24
C ASN A 37 1.36 9.92 0.25
N ALA A 38 0.91 11.15 0.01
CA ALA A 38 -0.43 11.61 0.35
C ALA A 38 -0.93 12.65 -0.66
N VAL A 39 -2.19 12.53 -1.04
CA VAL A 39 -2.91 13.49 -1.89
C VAL A 39 -4.18 13.92 -1.19
N THR A 40 -4.43 15.22 -1.17
CA THR A 40 -5.73 15.78 -0.81
C THR A 40 -6.56 15.94 -2.08
N VAL A 41 -7.74 15.32 -2.09
CA VAL A 41 -8.71 15.39 -3.18
C VAL A 41 -9.86 16.29 -2.73
N ARG A 42 -10.19 17.30 -3.53
CA ARG A 42 -11.42 18.09 -3.40
C ARG A 42 -12.25 17.92 -4.67
N ALA A 43 -13.40 17.28 -4.55
CA ALA A 43 -14.35 17.08 -5.65
C ALA A 43 -15.56 18.01 -5.46
N VAL A 44 -16.00 18.66 -6.53
CA VAL A 44 -17.19 19.50 -6.57
C VAL A 44 -18.15 18.90 -7.58
N GLY A 45 -19.37 18.56 -7.16
CA GLY A 45 -20.45 18.08 -8.03
C GLY A 45 -20.97 19.19 -8.94
N ALA A 46 -21.64 18.83 -10.02
CA ALA A 46 -22.17 19.81 -10.95
C ALA A 46 -23.54 20.36 -10.53
N ARG A 47 -23.87 21.55 -11.02
CA ARG A 47 -25.20 22.15 -10.89
C ARG A 47 -26.23 21.44 -11.78
N GLY A 48 -27.49 21.41 -11.35
CA GLY A 48 -28.62 21.10 -12.22
C GLY A 48 -28.93 22.20 -13.25
N GLY A 49 -29.79 21.87 -14.21
CA GLY A 49 -30.30 22.81 -15.21
C GLY A 49 -31.46 23.65 -14.69
N ASN A 50 -31.63 24.84 -15.26
CA ASN A 50 -32.78 25.71 -15.01
C ASN A 50 -33.99 25.27 -15.84
N ALA A 51 -35.18 25.63 -15.35
CA ALA A 51 -36.42 25.59 -16.11
C ALA A 51 -36.62 26.93 -16.84
N PHE A 52 -37.42 26.94 -17.90
CA PHE A 52 -37.67 28.12 -18.74
C PHE A 52 -38.07 29.38 -17.95
N ASN A 53 -38.85 29.23 -16.86
CA ASN A 53 -39.31 30.32 -16.00
C ASN A 53 -38.81 30.23 -14.55
N ASN A 54 -37.80 29.38 -14.27
CA ASN A 54 -37.25 29.24 -12.92
C ASN A 54 -35.75 28.93 -12.95
N SER A 55 -34.95 29.80 -12.33
CA SER A 55 -33.49 29.66 -12.19
C SER A 55 -33.05 28.95 -10.91
N GLY A 56 -33.99 28.37 -10.15
CA GLY A 56 -33.75 27.67 -8.89
C GLY A 56 -33.20 26.24 -9.03
N ALA A 57 -32.23 26.03 -9.91
CA ALA A 57 -31.56 24.74 -10.05
C ALA A 57 -30.61 24.48 -8.88
N GLY A 58 -30.55 23.22 -8.42
CA GLY A 58 -29.73 22.81 -7.30
C GLY A 58 -28.24 22.90 -7.61
N LEU A 59 -27.45 23.33 -6.62
CA LEU A 59 -25.99 23.41 -6.73
C LEU A 59 -25.34 22.08 -6.35
N GLY A 60 -24.12 21.82 -6.81
CA GLY A 60 -23.38 20.61 -6.43
C GLY A 60 -22.72 20.72 -5.05
N ALA A 61 -22.48 19.59 -4.39
CA ALA A 61 -21.72 19.53 -3.14
C ALA A 61 -20.21 19.66 -3.38
N SER A 62 -19.45 20.11 -2.38
CA SER A 62 -17.98 20.08 -2.35
C SER A 62 -17.53 19.11 -1.26
N ILE A 63 -16.76 18.09 -1.63
CA ILE A 63 -16.27 17.03 -0.74
C ILE A 63 -14.76 16.98 -0.80
N ARG A 64 -14.10 17.06 0.36
CA ARG A 64 -12.64 17.05 0.45
C ARG A 64 -12.14 16.02 1.45
N GLY A 65 -11.10 15.27 1.09
CA GLY A 65 -10.39 14.37 2.00
C GLY A 65 -8.94 14.14 1.61
N THR A 66 -8.12 13.69 2.56
CA THR A 66 -6.71 13.32 2.34
C THR A 66 -6.54 11.80 2.33
N PHE A 67 -5.78 11.29 1.37
CA PHE A 67 -5.60 9.87 1.11
C PHE A 67 -4.12 9.52 0.99
N ASN A 68 -3.70 8.45 1.65
CA ASN A 68 -2.36 7.88 1.45
C ASN A 68 -2.26 7.29 0.04
N VAL A 69 -1.20 7.57 -0.68
CA VAL A 69 -0.98 7.07 -2.05
C VAL A 69 0.44 6.51 -2.17
N THR A 70 0.70 5.73 -3.21
CA THR A 70 2.07 5.37 -3.58
C THR A 70 2.49 6.11 -4.85
N ALA A 71 3.76 6.47 -4.97
CA ALA A 71 4.30 7.04 -6.20
C ALA A 71 4.00 6.12 -7.40
N GLY A 72 3.58 6.70 -8.52
CA GLY A 72 3.17 5.96 -9.71
C GLY A 72 1.77 5.33 -9.63
N GLU A 73 1.08 5.40 -8.49
CA GLU A 73 -0.31 4.98 -8.39
C GLU A 73 -1.19 5.79 -9.35
N GLN A 74 -2.12 5.11 -10.02
CA GLN A 74 -3.08 5.73 -10.92
C GLN A 74 -4.38 5.99 -10.18
N LEU A 75 -4.90 7.21 -10.29
CA LEU A 75 -6.24 7.61 -9.84
C LEU A 75 -7.10 7.94 -11.06
N THR A 76 -8.33 7.44 -11.10
CA THR A 76 -9.32 7.85 -12.11
C THR A 76 -10.26 8.89 -11.53
N LEU A 77 -10.54 9.92 -12.34
CA LEU A 77 -11.29 11.10 -11.99
C LEU A 77 -12.48 11.23 -12.97
N LEU A 78 -13.69 11.37 -12.43
CA LEU A 78 -14.88 11.71 -13.20
C LEU A 78 -15.36 13.07 -12.74
N VAL A 79 -15.38 14.05 -13.64
CA VAL A 79 -15.88 15.39 -13.34
C VAL A 79 -17.32 15.52 -13.83
N GLY A 80 -18.24 15.90 -12.95
CA GLY A 80 -19.66 16.02 -13.27
C GLY A 80 -19.94 17.08 -14.34
N GLY A 81 -20.85 16.78 -15.27
CA GLY A 81 -21.43 17.71 -16.21
C GLY A 81 -22.63 18.44 -15.61
N ALA A 82 -22.80 19.73 -15.93
CA ALA A 82 -24.01 20.46 -15.55
C ALA A 82 -25.24 19.88 -16.26
N GLY A 83 -26.38 19.89 -15.57
CA GLY A 83 -27.66 19.55 -16.18
C GLY A 83 -28.06 20.57 -17.23
N ALA A 84 -28.66 20.13 -18.33
CA ALA A 84 -29.10 21.04 -19.38
C ALA A 84 -30.34 21.82 -18.93
N ASN A 85 -30.38 23.09 -19.33
CA ASN A 85 -31.59 23.91 -19.21
C ASN A 85 -32.65 23.39 -20.20
N GLY A 86 -33.91 23.45 -19.79
CA GLY A 86 -35.01 22.99 -20.63
C GLY A 86 -36.34 23.61 -20.21
N THR A 87 -37.44 23.00 -20.65
CA THR A 87 -38.76 23.34 -20.08
C THR A 87 -38.74 23.10 -18.58
N ASN A 88 -38.18 21.95 -18.19
CA ASN A 88 -37.68 21.68 -16.85
C ASN A 88 -36.19 21.32 -16.96
N GLY A 89 -35.45 21.53 -15.87
CA GLY A 89 -34.02 21.29 -15.83
C GLY A 89 -33.65 19.81 -15.69
N GLY A 90 -32.59 19.40 -16.37
CA GLY A 90 -31.93 18.11 -16.10
C GLY A 90 -31.12 18.16 -14.80
N GLY A 91 -30.91 17.01 -14.16
CA GLY A 91 -30.05 16.92 -12.97
C GLY A 91 -28.58 17.07 -13.32
N GLY A 92 -27.79 17.70 -12.45
CA GLY A 92 -26.33 17.77 -12.56
C GLY A 92 -25.69 16.44 -12.16
N GLY A 93 -24.57 16.09 -12.77
CA GLY A 93 -23.85 14.87 -12.40
C GLY A 93 -22.91 15.05 -11.21
N GLY A 94 -22.62 13.94 -10.53
CA GLY A 94 -21.63 13.91 -9.45
C GLY A 94 -20.19 13.89 -9.97
N SER A 95 -19.25 14.28 -9.10
CA SER A 95 -17.80 14.17 -9.37
C SER A 95 -17.17 13.12 -8.46
N PHE A 96 -16.26 12.28 -8.99
CA PHE A 96 -15.73 11.10 -8.32
C PHE A 96 -14.22 10.97 -8.50
N ALA A 97 -13.54 10.44 -7.49
CA ALA A 97 -12.17 9.97 -7.60
C ALA A 97 -12.03 8.57 -6.99
N TRP A 98 -11.35 7.65 -7.68
CA TRP A 98 -11.09 6.29 -7.20
C TRP A 98 -9.71 5.78 -7.64
N ARG A 99 -9.22 4.75 -6.95
CA ARG A 99 -7.92 4.12 -7.25
C ARG A 99 -8.00 3.22 -8.47
N GLY A 100 -6.92 3.19 -9.26
CA GLY A 100 -6.76 2.40 -10.47
C GLY A 100 -7.37 3.05 -11.70
N THR A 101 -7.31 2.34 -12.83
CA THR A 101 -7.87 2.74 -14.14
C THR A 101 -9.12 1.96 -14.53
N GLY A 102 -9.58 1.06 -13.66
CA GLY A 102 -10.80 0.27 -13.87
C GLY A 102 -12.07 1.07 -13.61
N LEU A 103 -13.22 0.42 -13.77
CA LEU A 103 -14.53 1.00 -13.43
C LEU A 103 -14.63 1.30 -11.93
N ALA A 104 -15.45 2.30 -11.59
CA ALA A 104 -15.65 2.69 -10.20
C ALA A 104 -16.32 1.57 -9.38
N ALA A 105 -15.77 1.27 -8.21
CA ALA A 105 -16.31 0.33 -7.24
C ALA A 105 -16.16 0.91 -5.82
N LEU A 106 -16.98 0.46 -4.87
CA LEU A 106 -16.95 0.97 -3.50
C LEU A 106 -15.59 0.76 -2.82
N SER A 107 -14.91 -0.36 -3.10
CA SER A 107 -13.60 -0.70 -2.52
C SER A 107 -12.45 0.18 -3.01
N SER A 108 -12.59 0.84 -4.17
CA SER A 108 -11.58 1.74 -4.72
C SER A 108 -11.94 3.22 -4.61
N LEU A 109 -13.19 3.54 -4.23
CA LEU A 109 -13.71 4.90 -4.17
C LEU A 109 -13.04 5.71 -3.05
N LEU A 110 -12.53 6.90 -3.40
CA LEU A 110 -11.95 7.85 -2.45
C LEU A 110 -12.99 8.88 -2.02
N VAL A 111 -13.57 9.59 -3.01
CA VAL A 111 -14.62 10.59 -2.80
C VAL A 111 -15.68 10.54 -3.90
N ALA A 112 -16.89 10.95 -3.54
CA ALA A 112 -17.97 11.29 -4.45
C ALA A 112 -18.65 12.57 -3.97
N ALA A 113 -18.79 13.56 -4.83
CA ALA A 113 -19.52 14.79 -4.56
C ALA A 113 -20.82 14.80 -5.37
N GLY A 114 -21.96 14.84 -4.68
CA GLY A 114 -23.28 14.82 -5.31
C GLY A 114 -23.55 16.05 -6.18
N GLY A 115 -24.16 15.83 -7.34
CA GLY A 115 -24.68 16.89 -8.21
C GLY A 115 -26.04 17.39 -7.75
N GLY A 116 -26.38 18.63 -8.11
CA GLY A 116 -27.67 19.23 -7.79
C GLY A 116 -28.81 18.76 -8.71
N GLY A 117 -30.04 18.80 -8.21
CA GLY A 117 -31.24 18.52 -9.01
C GLY A 117 -31.58 19.61 -10.01
N GLY A 118 -32.32 19.27 -11.06
CA GLY A 118 -32.82 20.25 -12.03
C GLY A 118 -34.01 21.06 -11.49
N ALA A 119 -34.15 22.31 -11.92
CA ALA A 119 -35.28 23.14 -11.52
C ALA A 119 -36.58 22.70 -12.19
N GLY A 120 -37.67 22.73 -11.43
CA GLY A 120 -39.03 22.63 -11.93
C GLY A 120 -39.60 24.00 -12.28
N CYS A 121 -40.71 24.03 -13.02
CA CYS A 121 -41.36 25.28 -13.43
C CYS A 121 -42.09 25.97 -12.26
N ASN A 122 -42.60 27.19 -12.46
CA ASN A 122 -43.48 27.90 -11.51
C ASN A 122 -42.94 28.03 -10.06
N GLY A 123 -41.61 28.17 -9.91
CA GLY A 123 -40.96 28.35 -8.60
C GLY A 123 -40.67 27.06 -7.83
N PHE A 124 -40.87 25.87 -8.43
CA PHE A 124 -40.43 24.60 -7.84
C PHE A 124 -38.91 24.46 -7.94
N ASN A 125 -38.19 25.05 -6.99
CA ASN A 125 -36.74 24.94 -6.89
C ASN A 125 -36.31 23.49 -6.63
N ALA A 126 -35.14 23.15 -7.16
CA ALA A 126 -34.47 21.88 -6.92
C ALA A 126 -33.67 21.91 -5.61
N LEU A 127 -33.21 20.74 -5.19
CA LEU A 127 -32.29 20.60 -4.06
C LEU A 127 -30.84 20.44 -4.55
N GLY A 128 -29.91 20.99 -3.76
CA GLY A 128 -28.48 20.81 -3.99
C GLY A 128 -28.01 19.39 -3.67
N GLY A 129 -26.78 19.08 -4.09
CA GLY A 129 -26.11 17.83 -3.74
C GLY A 129 -26.02 17.67 -2.23
N ALA A 130 -26.35 16.48 -1.72
CA ALA A 130 -26.36 16.21 -0.29
C ALA A 130 -24.95 15.87 0.23
N LEU A 131 -24.67 16.24 1.48
CA LEU A 131 -23.44 15.83 2.18
C LEU A 131 -23.52 14.40 2.73
N THR A 132 -24.73 13.86 2.86
CA THR A 132 -25.01 12.48 3.28
C THR A 132 -24.82 11.51 2.12
N SER A 133 -24.66 10.22 2.43
CA SER A 133 -24.61 9.14 1.42
C SER A 133 -25.89 9.01 0.60
N ASP A 134 -27.02 9.39 1.17
CA ASP A 134 -28.31 9.25 0.52
C ASP A 134 -28.62 10.47 -0.34
N GLY A 135 -29.21 10.22 -1.51
CA GLY A 135 -29.77 11.27 -2.35
C GLY A 135 -31.02 11.85 -1.71
N THR A 136 -31.30 13.11 -2.04
CA THR A 136 -32.50 13.78 -1.55
C THR A 136 -33.70 13.47 -2.42
N TRP A 137 -34.88 13.60 -1.83
CA TRP A 137 -36.15 13.48 -2.55
C TRP A 137 -36.34 14.66 -3.48
N GLY A 138 -37.06 14.45 -4.57
CA GLY A 138 -37.53 15.56 -5.40
C GLY A 138 -38.55 16.42 -4.66
N ASN A 139 -38.75 17.63 -5.16
CA ASN A 139 -39.80 18.55 -4.74
C ASN A 139 -41.08 18.34 -5.58
N GLY A 140 -42.23 18.77 -5.07
CA GLY A 140 -43.55 18.64 -5.69
C GLY A 140 -44.44 17.57 -5.05
N SER A 141 -45.59 17.28 -5.66
CA SER A 141 -46.67 16.50 -5.04
C SER A 141 -46.91 15.15 -5.74
N PRO A 142 -46.38 14.03 -5.21
CA PRO A 142 -45.15 13.95 -4.43
C PRO A 142 -43.91 13.92 -5.35
N GLY A 143 -42.78 14.46 -4.87
CA GLY A 143 -41.47 14.19 -5.48
C GLY A 143 -41.04 12.74 -5.26
N ALA A 144 -40.20 12.24 -6.16
CA ALA A 144 -39.71 10.87 -6.10
C ALA A 144 -38.60 10.74 -5.05
N SER A 145 -38.43 9.53 -4.48
CA SER A 145 -37.39 9.26 -3.49
C SER A 145 -35.99 9.33 -4.08
N GLY A 146 -35.05 9.87 -3.30
CA GLY A 146 -33.62 9.69 -3.55
C GLY A 146 -33.19 8.24 -3.32
N GLY A 147 -32.06 7.88 -3.91
CA GLY A 147 -31.42 6.59 -3.72
C GLY A 147 -30.66 6.54 -2.39
N SER A 148 -30.51 5.33 -1.88
CA SER A 148 -29.71 4.98 -0.70
C SER A 148 -28.75 3.86 -1.05
N ASN A 149 -27.72 3.61 -0.23
CA ASN A 149 -26.81 2.47 -0.40
C ASN A 149 -26.24 2.34 -1.81
N GLN A 150 -25.61 3.39 -2.34
CA GLN A 150 -25.04 3.42 -3.71
C GLN A 150 -26.08 3.36 -4.84
N GLY A 151 -27.37 3.40 -4.49
CA GLY A 151 -28.50 3.23 -5.39
C GLY A 151 -28.85 4.49 -6.18
N GLY A 152 -29.53 4.29 -7.31
CA GLY A 152 -30.12 5.38 -8.10
C GLY A 152 -31.39 5.93 -7.45
N GLY A 153 -31.67 7.21 -7.67
CA GLY A 153 -32.93 7.82 -7.29
C GLY A 153 -34.08 7.35 -8.17
N SER A 154 -35.29 7.43 -7.66
CA SER A 154 -36.49 7.01 -8.38
C SER A 154 -36.90 8.05 -9.44
N GLY A 155 -37.45 7.55 -10.55
CA GLY A 155 -38.10 8.39 -11.56
C GLY A 155 -39.45 8.90 -11.06
N GLY A 156 -39.94 9.97 -11.68
CA GLY A 156 -41.23 10.57 -11.35
C GLY A 156 -42.39 9.67 -11.77
N VAL A 157 -43.45 9.66 -10.95
CA VAL A 157 -44.69 8.92 -11.21
C VAL A 157 -45.50 9.54 -12.35
N GLN A 158 -46.49 8.79 -12.87
CA GLN A 158 -47.41 9.27 -13.89
C GLN A 158 -48.20 10.49 -13.37
N GLY A 159 -48.30 11.51 -14.21
CA GLY A 159 -49.10 12.70 -13.95
C GLY A 159 -49.38 13.46 -15.24
N PHE A 160 -50.04 14.62 -15.15
CA PHE A 160 -50.47 15.37 -16.34
C PHE A 160 -49.29 15.73 -17.27
N HIS A 161 -48.15 16.11 -16.71
CA HIS A 161 -46.94 16.47 -17.46
C HIS A 161 -45.92 15.31 -17.60
N GLY A 162 -46.07 14.20 -16.88
CA GLY A 162 -45.08 13.10 -16.90
C GLY A 162 -43.81 13.38 -16.08
N GLY A 163 -43.21 12.33 -15.53
CA GLY A 163 -42.11 12.39 -14.57
C GLY A 163 -40.73 12.67 -15.19
N GLY A 164 -39.85 13.30 -14.40
CA GLY A 164 -38.41 13.33 -14.69
C GLY A 164 -37.74 11.99 -14.36
N GLY A 165 -36.50 11.82 -14.81
CA GLY A 165 -35.65 10.69 -14.45
C GLY A 165 -34.91 10.94 -13.14
N GLY A 166 -34.71 9.89 -12.35
CA GLY A 166 -33.86 9.92 -11.17
C GLY A 166 -32.38 10.03 -11.53
N GLY A 167 -31.58 10.59 -10.62
CA GLY A 167 -30.13 10.53 -10.72
C GLY A 167 -29.62 9.10 -10.49
N ALA A 168 -28.44 8.80 -11.00
CA ALA A 168 -27.75 7.54 -10.75
C ALA A 168 -26.92 7.60 -9.46
N GLY A 169 -26.79 6.44 -8.83
CA GLY A 169 -25.78 6.21 -7.80
C GLY A 169 -24.51 5.58 -8.37
N LEU A 170 -23.59 5.21 -7.48
CA LEU A 170 -22.36 4.51 -7.85
C LEU A 170 -22.65 3.19 -8.56
N MET A 171 -23.61 2.40 -8.08
CA MET A 171 -23.84 1.03 -8.53
C MET A 171 -25.15 0.81 -9.30
N GLN A 172 -26.09 1.75 -9.24
CA GLN A 172 -27.40 1.59 -9.85
C GLN A 172 -27.80 2.85 -10.62
N SER A 173 -28.30 2.64 -11.84
CA SER A 173 -28.86 3.70 -12.68
C SER A 173 -30.13 4.29 -12.03
N GLY A 174 -30.40 5.55 -12.33
CA GLY A 174 -31.62 6.21 -11.88
C GLY A 174 -32.86 5.61 -12.56
N GLY A 175 -34.00 5.71 -11.88
CA GLY A 175 -35.29 5.29 -12.44
C GLY A 175 -35.73 6.22 -13.58
N THR A 176 -36.37 5.66 -14.61
CA THR A 176 -37.01 6.44 -15.66
C THR A 176 -38.34 7.01 -15.16
N GLY A 177 -38.64 8.26 -15.52
CA GLY A 177 -39.94 8.87 -15.25
C GLY A 177 -41.01 8.30 -16.16
N ILE A 178 -42.24 8.17 -15.66
CA ILE A 178 -43.38 7.71 -16.45
C ILE A 178 -43.96 8.89 -17.25
N GLY A 179 -44.21 8.71 -18.56
CA GLY A 179 -44.78 9.76 -19.41
C GLY A 179 -46.23 10.13 -19.07
N GLY A 180 -46.62 11.37 -19.41
CA GLY A 180 -47.97 11.90 -19.22
C GLY A 180 -48.67 12.24 -20.54
N PRO A 181 -49.99 12.52 -20.52
CA PRO A 181 -50.74 12.97 -21.69
C PRO A 181 -50.33 14.40 -22.08
N GLY A 182 -49.25 14.52 -22.84
CA GLY A 182 -48.73 15.80 -23.36
C GLY A 182 -47.20 15.92 -23.37
N SER A 183 -46.49 15.06 -22.63
CA SER A 183 -45.02 15.03 -22.59
C SER A 183 -44.49 13.66 -22.16
N GLY A 184 -43.38 13.23 -22.76
CA GLY A 184 -42.71 11.97 -22.42
C GLY A 184 -41.96 12.06 -21.08
N GLY A 185 -41.66 10.91 -20.48
CA GLY A 185 -40.87 10.83 -19.26
C GLY A 185 -39.37 10.98 -19.50
N GLY A 186 -38.66 11.58 -18.54
CA GLY A 186 -37.20 11.67 -18.57
C GLY A 186 -36.53 10.35 -18.21
N ASN A 187 -35.43 10.02 -18.89
CA ASN A 187 -34.65 8.84 -18.56
C ASN A 187 -33.77 9.08 -17.32
N GLY A 188 -33.58 8.07 -16.49
CA GLY A 188 -32.63 8.14 -15.40
C GLY A 188 -31.18 8.19 -15.89
N GLY A 189 -30.29 8.73 -15.05
CA GLY A 189 -28.85 8.65 -15.31
C GLY A 189 -28.34 7.21 -15.26
N THR A 190 -27.23 6.93 -15.95
CA THR A 190 -26.56 5.63 -15.90
C THR A 190 -25.63 5.54 -14.68
N ALA A 191 -25.56 4.38 -14.02
CA ALA A 191 -24.66 4.14 -12.90
C ALA A 191 -23.20 4.54 -13.21
N ILE A 192 -22.49 5.03 -12.20
CA ILE A 192 -21.08 5.43 -12.36
C ILE A 192 -20.20 4.22 -12.67
N SER A 193 -20.47 3.07 -12.07
CA SER A 193 -19.84 1.79 -12.39
C SER A 193 -20.07 1.33 -13.84
N ALA A 194 -21.02 1.92 -14.56
CA ALA A 194 -21.34 1.66 -15.96
C ALA A 194 -21.05 2.85 -16.89
N GLY A 195 -20.25 3.82 -16.44
CA GLY A 195 -19.77 4.94 -17.26
C GLY A 195 -20.46 6.28 -17.00
N GLY A 196 -21.47 6.34 -16.14
CA GLY A 196 -21.99 7.61 -15.60
C GLY A 196 -22.67 8.54 -16.61
N ALA A 197 -23.15 8.04 -17.74
CA ALA A 197 -23.87 8.86 -18.72
C ALA A 197 -25.10 9.55 -18.10
N GLY A 198 -25.36 10.80 -18.49
CA GLY A 198 -26.57 11.51 -18.11
C GLY A 198 -27.82 10.94 -18.79
N GLY A 199 -28.98 11.07 -18.13
CA GLY A 199 -30.25 10.64 -18.66
C GLY A 199 -30.78 11.57 -19.76
N ALA A 200 -31.33 11.00 -20.83
CA ALA A 200 -31.97 11.78 -21.89
C ALA A 200 -33.29 12.41 -21.37
N GLY A 201 -33.45 13.71 -21.61
CA GLY A 201 -34.69 14.43 -21.38
C GLY A 201 -35.54 14.52 -22.65
N THR A 202 -36.84 14.79 -22.50
CA THR A 202 -37.78 14.90 -23.63
C THR A 202 -38.03 16.34 -24.08
N LEU A 203 -37.63 17.32 -23.26
CA LEU A 203 -37.84 18.77 -23.47
C LEU A 203 -36.56 19.58 -23.24
N SER A 204 -35.46 19.13 -23.86
CA SER A 204 -34.10 19.71 -23.81
C SER A 204 -33.39 19.66 -22.45
N GLY A 205 -34.05 19.23 -21.38
CA GLY A 205 -33.45 19.07 -20.05
C GLY A 205 -32.66 17.76 -19.88
N ASN A 206 -31.65 17.49 -20.70
CA ASN A 206 -30.78 16.33 -20.50
C ASN A 206 -30.03 16.40 -19.16
N GLY A 207 -29.87 15.24 -18.52
CA GLY A 207 -29.03 15.11 -17.33
C GLY A 207 -27.55 15.23 -17.66
N GLY A 208 -26.78 15.72 -16.69
CA GLY A 208 -25.33 15.87 -16.81
C GLY A 208 -24.57 14.54 -16.67
N PHE A 209 -23.42 14.44 -17.32
CA PHE A 209 -22.46 13.35 -17.12
C PHE A 209 -22.04 13.24 -15.66
N GLY A 210 -21.83 12.04 -15.14
CA GLY A 210 -21.82 11.77 -13.69
C GLY A 210 -23.19 11.37 -13.15
N GLY A 211 -24.07 10.86 -14.03
CA GLY A 211 -25.33 10.21 -13.65
C GLY A 211 -26.52 11.14 -13.38
N GLY A 212 -26.53 12.37 -13.85
CA GLY A 212 -27.72 13.23 -13.72
C GLY A 212 -28.92 12.66 -14.47
N GLY A 213 -30.13 12.77 -13.92
CA GLY A 213 -31.37 12.35 -14.56
C GLY A 213 -31.86 13.36 -15.59
N GLY A 214 -32.49 12.88 -16.66
CA GLY A 214 -33.12 13.72 -17.69
C GLY A 214 -34.47 14.26 -17.24
N ALA A 215 -34.85 15.43 -17.73
CA ALA A 215 -36.13 16.06 -17.45
C ALA A 215 -37.22 15.58 -18.40
N GLY A 216 -38.43 15.46 -17.87
CA GLY A 216 -39.67 15.32 -18.63
C GLY A 216 -40.60 16.51 -18.31
N GLY A 217 -41.85 16.22 -17.98
CA GLY A 217 -42.74 17.23 -17.40
C GLY A 217 -42.39 17.67 -15.98
N ALA A 218 -41.51 16.94 -15.32
CA ALA A 218 -40.83 17.35 -14.09
C ALA A 218 -39.31 17.25 -14.26
N ALA A 219 -38.58 17.88 -13.34
CA ALA A 219 -37.13 17.97 -13.42
C ALA A 219 -36.42 16.65 -13.05
N GLY A 220 -35.19 16.51 -13.53
CA GLY A 220 -34.35 15.34 -13.26
C GLY A 220 -33.59 15.44 -11.93
N GLY A 221 -33.34 14.29 -11.29
CA GLY A 221 -32.54 14.20 -10.07
C GLY A 221 -31.02 14.26 -10.32
N GLY A 222 -30.24 14.80 -9.38
CA GLY A 222 -28.79 14.88 -9.48
C GLY A 222 -28.08 13.53 -9.30
N GLY A 223 -26.98 13.29 -10.01
CA GLY A 223 -26.16 12.08 -9.84
C GLY A 223 -25.23 12.17 -8.63
N GLY A 224 -24.76 11.06 -8.08
CA GLY A 224 -23.89 11.07 -6.91
C GLY A 224 -23.47 9.69 -6.43
N PHE A 225 -22.98 9.60 -5.19
CA PHE A 225 -22.77 8.32 -4.53
C PHE A 225 -24.06 7.50 -4.51
N SER A 226 -25.16 8.16 -4.16
CA SER A 226 -26.53 7.71 -4.45
C SER A 226 -27.22 8.80 -5.27
N GLY A 227 -28.17 8.43 -6.12
CA GLY A 227 -28.85 9.39 -7.00
C GLY A 227 -29.96 10.17 -6.32
N GLY A 228 -30.19 11.42 -6.71
CA GLY A 228 -31.33 12.22 -6.27
C GLY A 228 -32.64 11.79 -6.94
N GLY A 229 -33.77 11.98 -6.27
CA GLY A 229 -35.09 11.67 -6.82
C GLY A 229 -35.52 12.68 -7.89
N ALA A 230 -36.32 12.23 -8.84
CA ALA A 230 -36.97 13.13 -9.81
C ALA A 230 -38.02 14.04 -9.16
N GLY A 231 -38.33 15.16 -9.81
CA GLY A 231 -39.42 16.04 -9.40
C GLY A 231 -40.80 15.41 -9.54
N GLY A 232 -41.75 15.87 -8.72
CA GLY A 232 -43.13 15.39 -8.74
C GLY A 232 -43.92 15.88 -9.95
N ALA A 233 -44.73 15.01 -10.55
CA ALA A 233 -45.43 15.28 -11.82
C ALA A 233 -46.97 15.20 -11.77
N ALA A 234 -47.57 14.86 -10.61
CA ALA A 234 -49.00 14.54 -10.54
C ALA A 234 -49.90 15.73 -10.88
N THR A 235 -49.61 16.90 -10.30
CA THR A 235 -50.35 18.16 -10.53
C THR A 235 -49.46 19.33 -10.92
N ASN A 236 -48.13 19.16 -10.84
CA ASN A 236 -47.12 20.22 -10.94
C ASN A 236 -45.89 19.72 -11.73
N CYS A 237 -44.92 20.61 -11.94
CA CYS A 237 -43.63 20.38 -12.57
C CYS A 237 -42.51 20.49 -11.52
N GLY A 238 -42.43 19.53 -10.61
CA GLY A 238 -41.53 19.60 -9.45
C GLY A 238 -40.04 19.66 -9.78
N GLY A 239 -39.24 20.24 -8.88
CA GLY A 239 -37.78 20.25 -8.95
C GLY A 239 -37.17 18.92 -8.51
N GLY A 240 -36.00 18.56 -9.03
CA GLY A 240 -35.29 17.33 -8.68
C GLY A 240 -34.57 17.42 -7.33
N GLY A 241 -34.34 16.27 -6.71
CA GLY A 241 -33.44 16.12 -5.57
C GLY A 241 -31.98 16.09 -6.02
N GLY A 242 -31.04 16.51 -5.17
CA GLY A 242 -29.61 16.34 -5.40
C GLY A 242 -29.10 14.96 -4.97
N GLY A 243 -28.00 14.53 -5.59
CA GLY A 243 -27.35 13.26 -5.30
C GLY A 243 -26.60 13.26 -3.96
N GLY A 244 -26.42 12.07 -3.39
CA GLY A 244 -25.63 11.85 -2.17
C GLY A 244 -24.12 11.92 -2.41
N SER A 245 -23.36 12.12 -1.34
CA SER A 245 -21.90 12.25 -1.33
C SER A 245 -21.22 11.18 -0.48
N TYR A 246 -19.90 10.99 -0.66
CA TYR A 246 -19.11 10.00 0.05
C TYR A 246 -17.67 10.47 0.25
N ASN A 247 -17.09 10.15 1.41
CA ASN A 247 -15.70 10.46 1.74
C ASN A 247 -15.16 9.46 2.78
N VAL A 248 -14.04 8.81 2.48
CA VAL A 248 -13.29 7.95 3.43
C VAL A 248 -11.90 8.48 3.75
N GLY A 249 -11.58 9.69 3.26
CA GLY A 249 -10.31 10.35 3.52
C GLY A 249 -10.26 10.98 4.91
N ALA A 250 -9.05 11.17 5.40
CA ALA A 250 -8.81 11.95 6.61
C ALA A 250 -9.04 13.45 6.37
N ASN A 251 -9.18 14.22 7.46
CA ASN A 251 -9.36 15.69 7.43
C ASN A 251 -10.51 16.15 6.50
N PRO A 252 -11.74 15.61 6.67
CA PRO A 252 -12.85 15.97 5.81
C PRO A 252 -13.23 17.45 5.95
N SER A 253 -13.49 18.10 4.81
CA SER A 253 -14.07 19.46 4.74
C SER A 253 -15.12 19.44 3.65
N ASN A 254 -16.39 19.44 4.04
CA ASN A 254 -17.50 19.22 3.15
C ASN A 254 -18.46 20.40 3.23
N ASP A 255 -18.81 20.97 2.07
CA ASP A 255 -19.65 22.16 1.96
C ASP A 255 -20.80 21.88 1.00
N ILE A 256 -22.02 22.25 1.38
CA ILE A 256 -23.19 22.17 0.50
C ILE A 256 -23.20 23.36 -0.47
N ASP A 257 -23.84 23.19 -1.62
CA ASP A 257 -24.19 24.28 -2.55
C ASP A 257 -23.01 25.09 -3.13
N VAL A 258 -21.90 24.43 -3.45
CA VAL A 258 -20.69 25.06 -4.01
C VAL A 258 -20.67 25.01 -5.55
N GLY A 259 -21.16 23.93 -6.14
CA GLY A 259 -21.07 23.68 -7.59
C GLY A 259 -22.08 24.52 -8.38
N THR A 260 -21.61 25.57 -9.05
CA THR A 260 -22.47 26.51 -9.81
C THR A 260 -22.51 26.28 -11.33
N GLY A 261 -21.66 25.38 -11.84
CA GLY A 261 -21.58 25.00 -13.24
C GLY A 261 -21.25 23.52 -13.39
N HIS A 262 -20.34 23.19 -14.31
CA HIS A 262 -19.71 21.87 -14.30
C HIS A 262 -19.00 21.63 -12.97
N GLY A 263 -18.79 20.35 -12.64
CA GLY A 263 -17.97 19.97 -11.51
C GLY A 263 -16.49 20.31 -11.71
N GLN A 264 -15.71 20.05 -10.68
CA GLN A 264 -14.26 20.20 -10.68
C GLN A 264 -13.66 19.18 -9.72
N ILE A 265 -12.46 18.69 -10.02
CA ILE A 265 -11.64 17.96 -9.05
C ILE A 265 -10.30 18.66 -8.92
N GLU A 266 -9.91 19.00 -7.70
CA GLU A 266 -8.60 19.54 -7.37
C GLU A 266 -7.82 18.53 -6.53
N LEU A 267 -6.62 18.21 -6.99
CA LEU A 267 -5.65 17.40 -6.26
C LEU A 267 -4.55 18.31 -5.71
N SER A 268 -4.14 18.12 -4.46
CA SER A 268 -2.99 18.81 -3.88
C SER A 268 -2.10 17.89 -3.05
N TRP A 269 -0.79 18.11 -3.11
CA TRP A 269 0.22 17.28 -2.44
C TRP A 269 1.46 18.11 -2.08
N LEU A 270 2.29 17.57 -1.18
CA LEU A 270 3.59 18.13 -0.85
C LEU A 270 4.68 17.32 -1.58
N PRO A 271 5.58 17.95 -2.35
CA PRO A 271 6.71 17.23 -2.91
C PRO A 271 7.67 16.75 -1.81
N ALA A 272 8.22 15.55 -1.96
CA ALA A 272 9.22 15.02 -1.06
C ALA A 272 10.53 14.67 -1.79
N VAL A 273 11.61 14.52 -1.03
CA VAL A 273 12.88 13.96 -1.48
C VAL A 273 13.09 12.59 -0.87
N THR A 274 13.64 11.68 -1.66
CA THR A 274 14.12 10.40 -1.16
C THR A 274 15.41 10.60 -0.39
N VAL A 275 15.43 10.10 0.84
CA VAL A 275 16.60 10.03 1.71
C VAL A 275 16.97 8.58 1.89
N THR A 276 18.25 8.28 1.68
CA THR A 276 18.81 6.94 1.79
C THR A 276 19.81 6.92 2.94
N GLU A 277 19.55 6.10 3.95
CA GLU A 277 20.48 5.83 5.05
C GLU A 277 21.05 4.42 4.94
N THR A 278 22.36 4.30 5.06
CA THR A 278 23.08 3.02 4.95
C THR A 278 23.78 2.68 6.26
N PHE A 279 23.48 1.50 6.77
CA PHE A 279 24.03 0.94 8.00
C PHE A 279 24.98 -0.22 7.66
N GLY A 280 26.25 -0.05 8.02
CA GLY A 280 27.30 -1.05 7.85
C GLY A 280 27.50 -1.91 9.09
N TYR A 281 28.36 -2.92 9.00
CA TYR A 281 28.70 -3.80 10.12
C TYR A 281 29.47 -3.07 11.23
N THR A 282 29.00 -3.21 12.47
CA THR A 282 29.63 -2.62 13.67
C THR A 282 30.00 -3.65 14.75
N GLY A 283 29.60 -4.91 14.58
CA GLY A 283 29.72 -5.94 15.63
C GLY A 283 28.69 -5.84 16.76
N GLY A 284 27.70 -4.94 16.64
CA GLY A 284 26.63 -4.76 17.62
C GLY A 284 25.34 -4.26 17.00
N LEU A 285 24.32 -4.05 17.84
CA LEU A 285 23.03 -3.51 17.41
C LEU A 285 23.14 -2.02 17.10
N GLN A 286 22.42 -1.60 16.07
CA GLN A 286 22.24 -0.20 15.66
C GLN A 286 20.75 0.17 15.77
N THR A 287 20.44 1.46 15.74
CA THR A 287 19.05 1.94 15.84
C THR A 287 18.79 3.02 14.81
N PHE A 288 17.66 2.92 14.13
CA PHE A 288 17.09 3.95 13.27
C PHE A 288 15.85 4.55 13.94
N THR A 289 15.75 5.87 14.00
CA THR A 289 14.54 6.55 14.49
C THR A 289 13.83 7.18 13.31
N VAL A 290 12.58 6.81 13.08
CA VAL A 290 11.77 7.30 11.97
C VAL A 290 11.61 8.81 12.10
N PRO A 291 12.04 9.61 11.10
CA PRO A 291 11.93 11.06 11.16
C PRO A 291 10.48 11.56 11.24
N ALA A 292 10.33 12.83 11.62
CA ALA A 292 9.02 13.48 11.57
C ALA A 292 8.42 13.40 10.16
N ASN A 293 7.09 13.26 10.07
CA ASN A 293 6.34 13.19 8.82
C ASN A 293 6.64 11.99 7.91
N VAL A 294 7.44 11.02 8.38
CA VAL A 294 7.66 9.75 7.67
C VAL A 294 6.67 8.71 8.19
N ASN A 295 5.88 8.15 7.29
CA ASN A 295 4.89 7.10 7.58
C ASN A 295 5.14 5.79 6.80
N VAL A 296 6.12 5.79 5.91
CA VAL A 296 6.52 4.63 5.09
C VAL A 296 8.03 4.63 4.95
N VAL A 297 8.65 3.45 5.11
CA VAL A 297 10.08 3.21 4.84
C VAL A 297 10.22 1.98 3.95
N THR A 298 11.25 1.97 3.11
CA THR A 298 11.71 0.77 2.42
C THR A 298 12.98 0.29 3.09
N VAL A 299 13.03 -0.98 3.50
CA VAL A 299 14.20 -1.56 4.15
C VAL A 299 14.74 -2.68 3.28
N ARG A 300 16.03 -2.60 2.94
CA ARG A 300 16.78 -3.67 2.29
C ARG A 300 17.88 -4.17 3.20
N ALA A 301 17.85 -5.46 3.55
CA ALA A 301 18.87 -6.13 4.34
C ALA A 301 19.68 -7.09 3.45
N VAL A 302 20.99 -7.10 3.60
CA VAL A 302 21.91 -8.02 2.92
C VAL A 302 22.64 -8.83 3.98
N GLY A 303 22.52 -10.15 3.93
CA GLY A 303 23.23 -11.08 4.80
C GLY A 303 24.73 -11.10 4.49
N ALA A 304 25.55 -11.55 5.43
CA ALA A 304 26.99 -11.61 5.24
C ALA A 304 27.44 -12.90 4.54
N ARG A 305 28.61 -12.83 3.89
CA ARG A 305 29.29 -13.99 3.31
C ARG A 305 29.86 -14.92 4.40
N GLY A 306 29.92 -16.22 4.13
CA GLY A 306 30.75 -17.14 4.89
C GLY A 306 32.25 -16.92 4.69
N GLY A 307 33.05 -17.59 5.51
CA GLY A 307 34.51 -17.63 5.39
C GLY A 307 34.99 -18.69 4.40
N ASN A 308 36.16 -18.48 3.81
CA ASN A 308 36.83 -19.45 2.96
C ASN A 308 37.61 -20.49 3.78
N ALA A 309 37.87 -21.65 3.16
CA ALA A 309 38.82 -22.63 3.64
C ALA A 309 40.23 -22.29 3.12
N PHE A 310 41.27 -22.75 3.82
CA PHE A 310 42.67 -22.40 3.49
C PHE A 310 43.08 -22.76 2.05
N ASN A 311 42.48 -23.81 1.47
CA ASN A 311 42.77 -24.29 0.12
C ASN A 311 41.59 -24.16 -0.86
N HIS A 312 40.51 -23.47 -0.47
CA HIS A 312 39.31 -23.39 -1.32
C HIS A 312 38.49 -22.10 -1.06
N SER A 313 38.23 -21.36 -2.14
CA SER A 313 37.51 -20.08 -2.10
C SER A 313 36.01 -20.22 -2.43
N GLY A 314 35.36 -21.23 -1.85
CA GLY A 314 33.95 -21.60 -2.12
C GLY A 314 32.94 -21.12 -1.08
N ALA A 315 33.19 -20.02 -0.36
CA ALA A 315 32.29 -19.57 0.70
C ALA A 315 30.98 -18.99 0.16
N GLY A 316 29.87 -19.35 0.79
CA GLY A 316 28.53 -18.97 0.39
C GLY A 316 28.27 -17.49 0.60
N LEU A 317 27.53 -16.87 -0.31
CA LEU A 317 27.19 -15.46 -0.28
C LEU A 317 25.92 -15.22 0.56
N GLY A 318 25.72 -14.02 1.08
CA GLY A 318 24.48 -13.67 1.79
C GLY A 318 23.31 -13.34 0.86
N ALA A 319 22.08 -13.54 1.32
CA ALA A 319 20.87 -13.14 0.60
C ALA A 319 20.64 -11.62 0.69
N SER A 320 19.85 -11.06 -0.23
CA SER A 320 19.35 -9.68 -0.19
C SER A 320 17.82 -9.71 -0.11
N ILE A 321 17.25 -9.11 0.93
CA ILE A 321 15.82 -9.10 1.20
C ILE A 321 15.33 -7.66 1.31
N LYS A 322 14.27 -7.31 0.58
CA LYS A 322 13.75 -5.94 0.53
C LYS A 322 12.26 -5.90 0.75
N GLY A 323 11.77 -5.01 1.61
CA GLY A 323 10.33 -4.80 1.83
C GLY A 323 9.98 -3.35 2.14
N THR A 324 8.71 -3.00 1.94
CA THR A 324 8.13 -1.69 2.28
C THR A 324 7.25 -1.81 3.51
N PHE A 325 7.40 -0.89 4.47
CA PHE A 325 6.77 -0.95 5.78
C PHE A 325 6.11 0.38 6.17
N ASN A 326 4.88 0.31 6.65
CA ASN A 326 4.24 1.45 7.31
C ASN A 326 4.89 1.68 8.67
N VAL A 327 5.27 2.91 8.98
CA VAL A 327 5.90 3.29 10.25
C VAL A 327 5.22 4.50 10.85
N THR A 328 5.50 4.78 12.12
CA THR A 328 5.07 6.02 12.77
C THR A 328 6.27 6.92 13.00
N ALA A 329 6.09 8.24 12.83
CA ALA A 329 7.12 9.21 13.18
C ALA A 329 7.58 9.02 14.64
N GLY A 330 8.90 9.03 14.87
CA GLY A 330 9.51 8.77 16.18
C GLY A 330 9.60 7.30 16.58
N GLU A 331 9.02 6.37 15.80
CA GLU A 331 9.20 4.94 15.99
C GLU A 331 10.69 4.58 15.87
N ARG A 332 11.16 3.65 16.72
CA ARG A 332 12.54 3.16 16.68
C ARG A 332 12.58 1.76 16.09
N LEU A 333 13.48 1.55 15.13
CA LEU A 333 13.80 0.25 14.55
C LEU A 333 15.20 -0.17 15.02
N THR A 334 15.34 -1.40 15.48
CA THR A 334 16.66 -1.98 15.78
C THR A 334 17.17 -2.75 14.59
N LEU A 335 18.46 -2.56 14.31
CA LEU A 335 19.16 -3.09 13.15
C LEU A 335 20.32 -3.98 13.63
N LEU A 336 20.40 -5.20 13.09
CA LEU A 336 21.56 -6.07 13.24
C LEU A 336 22.15 -6.29 11.85
N VAL A 337 23.40 -5.86 11.65
CA VAL A 337 24.10 -6.08 10.37
C VAL A 337 25.02 -7.28 10.52
N GLY A 338 24.89 -8.25 9.62
CA GLY A 338 25.67 -9.50 9.66
C GLY A 338 27.17 -9.28 9.50
N GLY A 339 27.97 -10.01 10.28
CA GLY A 339 29.42 -10.11 10.13
C GLY A 339 29.80 -11.24 9.17
N ALA A 340 30.84 -11.04 8.37
CA ALA A 340 31.39 -12.10 7.54
C ALA A 340 31.97 -13.23 8.41
N GLY A 341 31.83 -14.47 7.96
CA GLY A 341 32.50 -15.61 8.58
C GLY A 341 34.01 -15.50 8.43
N ALA A 342 34.76 -15.90 9.46
CA ALA A 342 36.22 -15.87 9.40
C ALA A 342 36.74 -16.99 8.48
N ASN A 343 37.80 -16.68 7.74
CA ASN A 343 38.57 -17.68 7.01
C ASN A 343 39.32 -18.56 8.01
N GLY A 344 39.47 -19.84 7.71
CA GLY A 344 40.19 -20.78 8.57
C GLY A 344 40.62 -22.01 7.80
N THR A 345 40.96 -23.08 8.53
CA THR A 345 41.12 -24.40 7.88
C THR A 345 39.82 -24.80 7.17
N ASN A 346 38.69 -24.54 7.82
CA ASN A 346 37.39 -24.45 7.16
C ASN A 346 36.78 -23.09 7.50
N GLY A 347 35.88 -22.64 6.66
CA GLY A 347 35.22 -21.35 6.83
C GLY A 347 34.18 -21.35 7.95
N GLY A 348 34.14 -20.27 8.73
CA GLY A 348 32.98 -19.98 9.58
C GLY A 348 31.77 -19.53 8.74
N GLY A 349 30.56 -19.74 9.24
CA GLY A 349 29.35 -19.23 8.59
C GLY A 349 29.23 -17.71 8.71
N GLY A 350 28.69 -17.05 7.69
CA GLY A 350 28.33 -15.63 7.72
C GLY A 350 27.06 -15.41 8.53
N GLY A 351 26.94 -14.26 9.19
CA GLY A 351 25.72 -13.93 9.94
C GLY A 351 24.64 -13.27 9.08
N GLY A 352 23.40 -13.41 9.53
CA GLY A 352 22.25 -12.74 8.91
C GLY A 352 22.15 -11.26 9.28
N SER A 353 21.40 -10.50 8.49
CA SER A 353 21.07 -9.10 8.77
C SER A 353 19.57 -8.94 9.04
N PHE A 354 19.19 -8.15 10.05
CA PHE A 354 17.82 -8.06 10.56
C PHE A 354 17.41 -6.61 10.83
N ALA A 355 16.13 -6.31 10.60
CA ALA A 355 15.49 -5.09 11.09
C ALA A 355 14.17 -5.42 11.78
N TRP A 356 13.93 -4.87 12.96
CA TRP A 356 12.69 -5.08 13.72
C TRP A 356 12.25 -3.83 14.48
N ARG A 357 10.96 -3.79 14.83
CA ARG A 357 10.35 -2.67 15.58
C ARG A 357 10.75 -2.70 17.05
N GLY A 358 10.97 -1.52 17.61
CA GLY A 358 11.34 -1.31 19.00
C GLY A 358 12.84 -1.49 19.27
N THR A 359 13.23 -1.30 20.53
CA THR A 359 14.61 -1.44 21.03
C THR A 359 14.83 -2.69 21.88
N GLY A 360 13.80 -3.52 22.02
CA GLY A 360 13.85 -4.78 22.77
C GLY A 360 14.42 -5.93 21.94
N ALA A 361 14.50 -7.10 22.55
CA ALA A 361 14.88 -8.33 21.86
C ALA A 361 13.92 -8.65 20.71
N VAL A 362 14.45 -9.18 19.61
CA VAL A 362 13.65 -9.50 18.43
C VAL A 362 12.69 -10.68 18.70
N SER A 363 11.50 -10.57 18.13
CA SER A 363 10.49 -11.64 18.04
C SER A 363 9.84 -11.63 16.66
N VAL A 364 9.16 -12.71 16.27
CA VAL A 364 8.47 -12.79 14.97
C VAL A 364 7.49 -11.63 14.76
N PRO A 365 6.63 -11.23 15.74
CA PRO A 365 5.71 -10.11 15.55
C PRO A 365 6.39 -8.74 15.34
N SER A 366 7.59 -8.56 15.90
CA SER A 366 8.35 -7.31 15.74
C SER A 366 9.20 -7.27 14.47
N LEU A 367 9.49 -8.42 13.86
CA LEU A 367 10.45 -8.57 12.77
C LEU A 367 9.88 -7.99 11.47
N LEU A 368 10.68 -7.17 10.77
CA LEU A 368 10.33 -6.60 9.47
C LEU A 368 10.97 -7.41 8.34
N VAL A 369 12.30 -7.56 8.39
CA VAL A 369 13.09 -8.34 7.44
C VAL A 369 14.21 -9.09 8.14
N ALA A 370 14.56 -10.26 7.58
CA ALA A 370 15.80 -10.98 7.87
C ALA A 370 16.40 -11.50 6.57
N ALA A 371 17.67 -11.21 6.32
CA ALA A 371 18.42 -11.74 5.20
C ALA A 371 19.45 -12.76 5.69
N GLY A 372 19.33 -14.00 5.21
CA GLY A 372 20.22 -15.09 5.60
C GLY A 372 21.67 -14.88 5.18
N GLY A 373 22.61 -15.22 6.06
CA GLY A 373 24.04 -15.28 5.78
C GLY A 373 24.44 -16.56 5.06
N GLY A 374 25.55 -16.52 4.33
CA GLY A 374 26.08 -17.69 3.60
C GLY A 374 26.84 -18.67 4.50
N GLY A 375 26.86 -19.94 4.12
CA GLY A 375 27.66 -20.98 4.79
C GLY A 375 29.16 -20.82 4.57
N GLY A 376 29.97 -21.34 5.50
CA GLY A 376 31.42 -21.38 5.36
C GLY A 376 31.88 -22.46 4.37
N ALA A 377 32.99 -22.23 3.67
CA ALA A 377 33.57 -23.19 2.73
C ALA A 377 34.21 -24.38 3.45
N GLY A 378 34.02 -25.56 2.89
CA GLY A 378 34.76 -26.77 3.24
C GLY A 378 36.09 -26.85 2.48
N CYS A 379 37.01 -27.68 2.95
CA CYS A 379 38.27 -27.91 2.27
C CYS A 379 38.10 -28.80 1.01
N ASN A 380 39.14 -28.97 0.18
CA ASN A 380 39.15 -29.91 -0.95
C ASN A 380 38.00 -29.74 -1.98
N GLY A 381 37.58 -28.50 -2.23
CA GLY A 381 36.59 -28.18 -3.27
C GLY A 381 35.12 -28.22 -2.84
N PHE A 382 34.82 -28.44 -1.54
CA PHE A 382 33.45 -28.39 -1.03
C PHE A 382 32.96 -26.94 -0.92
N ASN A 383 32.21 -26.48 -1.94
CA ASN A 383 31.50 -25.20 -1.91
C ASN A 383 30.46 -25.18 -0.78
N ALA A 384 30.25 -24.01 -0.18
CA ALA A 384 29.15 -23.77 0.73
C ALA A 384 27.91 -23.28 -0.02
N TRP A 385 26.77 -23.25 0.67
CA TRP A 385 25.54 -22.68 0.16
C TRP A 385 25.41 -21.21 0.53
N GLY A 386 24.87 -20.41 -0.38
CA GLY A 386 24.45 -19.04 -0.08
C GLY A 386 23.26 -19.00 0.87
N GLY A 387 22.97 -17.81 1.40
CA GLY A 387 21.75 -17.55 2.17
C GLY A 387 20.52 -17.88 1.34
N ALA A 388 19.50 -18.47 1.96
CA ALA A 388 18.27 -18.88 1.28
C ALA A 388 17.22 -17.77 1.32
N LEU A 389 16.38 -17.69 0.27
CA LEU A 389 15.21 -16.79 0.26
C LEU A 389 14.03 -17.35 1.07
N ASN A 390 14.03 -18.66 1.31
CA ASN A 390 12.98 -19.34 2.06
C ASN A 390 13.20 -19.18 3.57
N LEU A 391 12.15 -19.46 4.36
CA LEU A 391 12.20 -19.39 5.83
C LEU A 391 13.21 -20.36 6.45
N ASP A 392 13.42 -21.50 5.82
CA ASP A 392 14.28 -22.56 6.35
C ASP A 392 15.73 -22.37 5.90
N GLY A 393 16.67 -22.71 6.80
CA GLY A 393 18.08 -22.78 6.45
C GLY A 393 18.36 -23.97 5.55
N THR A 394 19.40 -23.86 4.72
CA THR A 394 19.82 -24.99 3.88
C THR A 394 20.68 -25.97 4.65
N TRP A 395 20.72 -27.20 4.17
CA TRP A 395 21.57 -28.24 4.70
C TRP A 395 23.03 -27.96 4.34
N GLY A 396 23.96 -28.36 5.22
CA GLY A 396 25.37 -28.47 4.83
C GLY A 396 25.56 -29.61 3.84
N ASN A 397 26.77 -29.72 3.27
CA ASN A 397 27.17 -30.86 2.45
C ASN A 397 28.32 -31.66 3.10
N GLY A 398 28.76 -32.74 2.43
CA GLY A 398 29.79 -33.67 2.92
C GLY A 398 29.21 -34.75 3.82
N SER A 399 29.35 -36.02 3.45
CA SER A 399 28.52 -37.16 3.92
C SER A 399 28.41 -37.39 5.45
N PRO A 400 27.22 -37.22 6.05
CA PRO A 400 26.13 -36.33 5.65
C PRO A 400 26.29 -34.93 6.27
N GLY A 401 25.89 -33.91 5.51
CA GLY A 401 25.82 -32.55 6.01
C GLY A 401 24.67 -32.41 7.00
N ALA A 402 24.79 -31.50 7.95
CA ALA A 402 23.78 -31.31 8.97
C ALA A 402 22.56 -30.56 8.40
N ALA A 403 21.39 -30.83 8.95
CA ALA A 403 20.15 -30.17 8.55
C ALA A 403 20.18 -28.67 8.90
N GLY A 404 19.60 -27.86 8.02
CA GLY A 404 19.25 -26.48 8.34
C GLY A 404 18.11 -26.42 9.36
N GLY A 405 18.02 -25.30 10.06
CA GLY A 405 16.95 -25.00 10.98
C GLY A 405 15.66 -24.70 10.23
N SER A 406 14.54 -25.03 10.87
CA SER A 406 13.19 -24.67 10.42
C SER A 406 12.49 -23.89 11.52
N ASN A 407 11.41 -23.18 11.17
CA ASN A 407 10.55 -22.47 12.14
C ASN A 407 11.35 -21.61 13.14
N GLN A 408 12.17 -20.67 12.65
CA GLN A 408 13.01 -19.79 13.49
C GLN A 408 14.16 -20.50 14.22
N GLY A 409 14.34 -21.79 13.97
CA GLY A 409 15.31 -22.66 14.62
C GLY A 409 16.74 -22.45 14.13
N GLY A 410 17.70 -22.83 14.98
CA GLY A 410 19.11 -22.95 14.58
C GLY A 410 19.35 -24.21 13.76
N GLY A 411 20.33 -24.17 12.88
CA GLY A 411 20.81 -25.33 12.14
C GLY A 411 21.52 -26.32 13.04
N ALA A 412 21.53 -27.58 12.64
CA ALA A 412 22.22 -28.64 13.37
C ALA A 412 23.74 -28.52 13.22
N GLY A 413 24.46 -28.94 14.26
CA GLY A 413 25.92 -29.11 14.21
C GLY A 413 26.31 -30.38 13.44
N GLY A 414 27.55 -30.41 12.93
CA GLY A 414 28.07 -31.54 12.16
C GLY A 414 28.23 -32.80 13.02
N ALA A 415 27.95 -33.96 12.42
CA ALA A 415 28.09 -35.26 13.07
C ALA A 415 29.56 -35.63 13.38
N GLN A 416 29.77 -36.65 14.21
CA GLN A 416 31.12 -37.15 14.52
C GLN A 416 31.83 -37.67 13.26
N GLY A 417 33.14 -37.45 13.24
CA GLY A 417 34.03 -37.92 12.19
C GLY A 417 35.49 -37.65 12.52
N PHE A 418 36.42 -38.05 11.64
CA PHE A 418 37.86 -37.93 11.91
C PHE A 418 38.29 -36.49 12.22
N HIS A 419 37.69 -35.51 11.53
CA HIS A 419 38.09 -34.11 11.65
C HIS A 419 37.22 -33.28 12.63
N GLY A 420 36.09 -33.79 13.12
CA GLY A 420 35.16 -33.03 14.00
C GLY A 420 34.24 -32.09 13.22
N GLY A 421 32.98 -31.96 13.64
CA GLY A 421 31.93 -31.23 12.94
C GLY A 421 32.00 -29.71 13.08
N GLY A 422 31.46 -28.98 12.10
CA GLY A 422 31.20 -27.55 12.22
C GLY A 422 29.99 -27.25 13.11
N GLY A 423 29.88 -26.02 13.59
CA GLY A 423 28.71 -25.52 14.29
C GLY A 423 27.62 -25.07 13.32
N GLY A 424 26.36 -25.31 13.67
CA GLY A 424 25.22 -24.80 12.92
C GLY A 424 25.07 -23.29 13.07
N GLY A 425 24.45 -22.66 12.08
CA GLY A 425 24.01 -21.26 12.19
C GLY A 425 22.85 -21.14 13.17
N ALA A 426 22.68 -19.97 13.76
CA ALA A 426 21.54 -19.66 14.61
C ALA A 426 20.34 -19.19 13.78
N GLY A 427 19.15 -19.46 14.31
CA GLY A 427 17.91 -18.85 13.86
C GLY A 427 17.50 -17.68 14.76
N LEU A 428 16.32 -17.15 14.51
CA LEU A 428 15.77 -16.02 15.26
C LEU A 428 15.66 -16.34 16.77
N THR A 429 15.17 -17.52 17.13
CA THR A 429 14.85 -17.88 18.53
C THR A 429 15.74 -18.97 19.12
N HIS A 430 16.47 -19.72 18.29
CA HIS A 430 17.32 -20.82 18.76
C HIS A 430 18.76 -20.68 18.26
N SER A 431 19.70 -20.95 19.16
CA SER A 431 21.11 -21.06 18.85
C SER A 431 21.36 -22.27 17.94
N GLY A 432 22.41 -22.20 17.14
CA GLY A 432 22.86 -23.31 16.31
C GLY A 432 23.45 -24.46 17.14
N GLY A 433 23.34 -25.67 16.61
CA GLY A 433 23.92 -26.85 17.25
C GLY A 433 25.45 -26.82 17.24
N LYS A 434 26.07 -27.27 18.33
CA LYS A 434 27.52 -27.50 18.39
C LYS A 434 27.90 -28.72 17.54
N GLY A 435 28.96 -28.62 16.75
CA GLY A 435 29.54 -29.74 16.04
C GLY A 435 30.17 -30.76 16.98
N ALA A 436 30.09 -32.04 16.63
CA ALA A 436 30.67 -33.08 17.44
C ALA A 436 32.22 -33.08 17.36
N ASN A 437 32.90 -33.47 18.44
CA ASN A 437 34.36 -33.55 18.45
C ASN A 437 34.87 -34.71 17.57
N GLY A 438 36.05 -34.55 16.97
CA GLY A 438 36.77 -35.61 16.27
C GLY A 438 38.13 -35.91 16.92
N PRO A 439 38.75 -37.07 16.61
CA PRO A 439 40.08 -37.41 17.10
C PRO A 439 41.17 -36.41 16.69
N GLY A 440 41.02 -35.76 15.54
CA GLY A 440 42.01 -34.81 14.99
C GLY A 440 41.72 -33.32 15.25
N SER A 441 40.50 -32.94 15.66
CA SER A 441 40.17 -31.56 16.02
C SER A 441 38.85 -31.47 16.82
N GLY A 442 38.67 -30.39 17.59
CA GLY A 442 37.44 -30.13 18.33
C GLY A 442 36.30 -29.64 17.42
N GLY A 443 35.05 -29.87 17.83
CA GLY A 443 33.88 -29.41 17.08
C GLY A 443 33.64 -27.90 17.23
N GLY A 444 33.22 -27.25 16.15
CA GLY A 444 32.86 -25.84 16.14
C GLY A 444 31.59 -25.56 16.95
N ASN A 445 31.55 -24.45 17.68
CA ASN A 445 30.35 -24.04 18.40
C ASN A 445 29.33 -23.41 17.42
N GLY A 446 28.04 -23.65 17.65
CA GLY A 446 26.99 -22.99 16.88
C GLY A 446 26.89 -21.50 17.21
N GLY A 447 26.26 -20.73 16.32
CA GLY A 447 25.93 -19.34 16.58
C GLY A 447 24.89 -19.20 17.69
N THR A 448 24.85 -18.06 18.37
CA THR A 448 23.79 -17.76 19.35
C THR A 448 22.54 -17.19 18.68
N ALA A 449 21.36 -17.51 19.22
CA ALA A 449 20.08 -16.99 18.71
C ALA A 449 20.08 -15.47 18.57
N ILE A 450 19.38 -14.95 17.56
CA ILE A 450 19.28 -13.51 17.35
C ILE A 450 18.55 -12.81 18.50
N SER A 451 17.51 -13.45 19.04
CA SER A 451 16.82 -12.99 20.26
C SER A 451 17.71 -12.95 21.51
N ALA A 452 18.86 -13.62 21.49
CA ALA A 452 19.86 -13.64 22.55
C ALA A 452 21.14 -12.84 22.20
N GLY A 453 21.10 -12.00 21.16
CA GLY A 453 22.18 -11.09 20.79
C GLY A 453 22.99 -11.50 19.56
N GLY A 454 22.75 -12.69 18.98
CA GLY A 454 23.26 -13.04 17.65
C GLY A 454 24.78 -13.15 17.53
N ALA A 455 25.53 -13.35 18.61
CA ALA A 455 26.96 -13.63 18.55
C ALA A 455 27.26 -14.87 17.67
N GLY A 456 28.33 -14.79 16.89
CA GLY A 456 28.81 -15.90 16.08
C GLY A 456 29.43 -17.02 16.92
N GLY A 457 29.41 -18.24 16.40
CA GLY A 457 29.98 -19.41 17.04
C GLY A 457 31.51 -19.42 16.95
N THR A 458 32.17 -19.88 18.01
CA THR A 458 33.63 -20.00 18.02
C THR A 458 34.08 -21.24 17.26
N GLY A 459 35.03 -21.07 16.33
CA GLY A 459 35.69 -22.17 15.65
C GLY A 459 36.93 -22.66 16.40
N THR A 460 37.38 -23.88 16.10
CA THR A 460 38.58 -24.47 16.72
C THR A 460 39.85 -24.27 15.88
N LEU A 461 39.70 -23.88 14.61
CA LEU A 461 40.77 -23.69 13.62
C LEU A 461 40.63 -22.35 12.88
N SER A 462 40.48 -21.27 13.64
CA SER A 462 40.35 -19.88 13.17
C SER A 462 39.09 -19.53 12.34
N GLY A 463 38.25 -20.50 12.00
CA GLY A 463 36.98 -20.27 11.29
C GLY A 463 35.83 -19.85 12.21
N ASN A 464 35.95 -18.74 12.94
CA ASN A 464 34.84 -18.21 13.73
C ASN A 464 33.63 -17.80 12.85
N GLY A 465 32.43 -18.05 13.34
CA GLY A 465 31.20 -17.58 12.71
C GLY A 465 31.01 -16.08 12.86
N GLY A 466 30.35 -15.46 11.89
CA GLY A 466 30.05 -14.04 11.88
C GLY A 466 28.92 -13.65 12.85
N PHE A 467 28.96 -12.41 13.34
CA PHE A 467 27.86 -11.79 14.08
C PHE A 467 26.56 -11.79 13.27
N GLY A 468 25.40 -11.99 13.88
CA GLY A 468 24.17 -12.39 13.19
C GLY A 468 24.00 -13.91 13.15
N GLY A 469 24.63 -14.63 14.07
CA GLY A 469 24.38 -16.05 14.32
C GLY A 469 25.12 -17.04 13.43
N GLY A 470 26.22 -16.66 12.75
CA GLY A 470 27.01 -17.62 11.97
C GLY A 470 27.63 -18.71 12.87
N GLY A 471 27.67 -19.95 12.41
CA GLY A 471 28.30 -21.08 13.11
C GLY A 471 29.82 -21.08 12.98
N GLY A 472 30.53 -21.52 14.02
CA GLY A 472 31.98 -21.68 14.00
C GLY A 472 32.42 -22.96 13.30
N ALA A 473 33.57 -22.94 12.64
CA ALA A 473 34.15 -24.08 11.95
C ALA A 473 34.94 -25.00 12.90
N GLY A 474 34.86 -26.30 12.65
CA GLY A 474 35.77 -27.30 13.20
C GLY A 474 36.54 -27.96 12.05
N GLY A 475 36.57 -29.29 12.04
CA GLY A 475 37.00 -30.07 10.87
C GLY A 475 36.08 -30.00 9.66
N ALA A 476 34.88 -29.44 9.83
CA ALA A 476 33.99 -29.03 8.76
C ALA A 476 33.51 -27.58 8.96
N ALA A 477 32.95 -27.00 7.92
CA ALA A 477 32.57 -25.60 7.90
C ALA A 477 31.30 -25.28 8.72
N GLY A 478 31.19 -24.03 9.16
CA GLY A 478 30.04 -23.55 9.91
C GLY A 478 28.85 -23.15 9.03
N GLY A 479 27.64 -23.31 9.54
CA GLY A 479 26.40 -22.87 8.87
C GLY A 479 26.14 -21.36 9.01
N GLY A 480 25.50 -20.74 8.02
CA GLY A 480 25.15 -19.32 8.04
C GLY A 480 24.01 -18.98 9.01
N GLY A 481 24.03 -17.82 9.65
CA GLY A 481 22.94 -17.35 10.50
C GLY A 481 21.78 -16.75 9.68
N GLY A 482 20.56 -16.72 10.22
CA GLY A 482 19.41 -16.18 9.49
C GLY A 482 18.12 -16.19 10.31
N PHE A 483 16.99 -16.02 9.63
CA PHE A 483 15.68 -16.26 10.25
C PHE A 483 15.61 -17.68 10.82
N SER A 484 16.08 -18.65 10.05
CA SER A 484 16.49 -19.97 10.53
C SER A 484 17.96 -20.18 10.17
N GLY A 485 18.69 -20.93 10.99
CA GLY A 485 20.13 -21.14 10.79
C GLY A 485 20.45 -22.21 9.74
N GLY A 486 21.51 -22.04 8.98
CA GLY A 486 22.04 -23.06 8.07
C GLY A 486 22.70 -24.22 8.81
N GLY A 487 22.64 -25.41 8.23
CA GLY A 487 23.30 -26.59 8.79
C GLY A 487 24.82 -26.54 8.66
N ALA A 488 25.54 -27.16 9.59
CA ALA A 488 26.98 -27.32 9.46
C ALA A 488 27.38 -28.32 8.35
N GLY A 489 28.61 -28.20 7.86
CA GLY A 489 29.21 -29.22 7.00
C GLY A 489 29.44 -30.55 7.71
N GLY A 490 29.38 -31.65 6.98
CA GLY A 490 29.65 -32.98 7.52
C GLY A 490 31.14 -33.31 7.60
N ALA A 491 31.50 -34.11 8.61
CA ALA A 491 32.89 -34.39 8.99
C ALA A 491 33.29 -35.88 8.95
N ALA A 492 32.40 -36.79 8.52
CA ALA A 492 32.59 -38.24 8.67
C ALA A 492 33.77 -38.78 7.83
N THR A 493 33.87 -38.34 6.58
CA THR A 493 34.96 -38.71 5.65
C THR A 493 35.64 -37.52 4.98
N ASN A 494 35.01 -36.35 5.03
CA ASN A 494 35.40 -35.13 4.32
C ASN A 494 35.20 -33.89 5.22
N CYS A 495 35.64 -32.73 4.75
CA CYS A 495 35.48 -31.41 5.38
C CYS A 495 34.39 -30.62 4.64
N GLY A 496 33.12 -30.98 4.83
CA GLY A 496 32.00 -30.40 4.08
C GLY A 496 31.79 -28.90 4.30
N GLY A 497 31.15 -28.26 3.32
CA GLY A 497 30.71 -26.87 3.37
C GLY A 497 29.39 -26.70 4.13
N GLY A 498 29.20 -25.52 4.73
CA GLY A 498 27.99 -25.18 5.49
C GLY A 498 26.82 -24.79 4.60
N GLY A 499 25.60 -24.97 5.14
CA GLY A 499 24.37 -24.41 4.62
C GLY A 499 24.26 -22.92 4.92
N GLY A 500 23.50 -22.17 4.13
CA GLY A 500 23.14 -20.78 4.38
C GLY A 500 21.88 -20.65 5.25
N GLY A 501 21.75 -19.50 5.91
CA GLY A 501 20.58 -19.18 6.73
C GLY A 501 19.34 -18.86 5.89
N GLY A 502 18.17 -19.12 6.45
CA GLY A 502 16.87 -18.73 5.88
C GLY A 502 16.60 -17.22 6.02
N SER A 503 15.67 -16.72 5.21
CA SER A 503 15.26 -15.32 5.15
C SER A 503 13.79 -15.10 5.49
N TYR A 504 13.40 -13.85 5.75
CA TYR A 504 12.04 -13.47 6.14
C TYR A 504 11.69 -12.06 5.66
N ASN A 505 10.46 -11.88 5.17
CA ASN A 505 9.93 -10.58 4.75
C ASN A 505 8.42 -10.51 4.96
N VAL A 506 7.94 -9.48 5.66
CA VAL A 506 6.50 -9.16 5.78
C VAL A 506 6.13 -7.83 5.13
N GLY A 507 7.09 -7.19 4.46
CA GLY A 507 6.89 -5.93 3.78
C GLY A 507 6.16 -6.11 2.45
N ALA A 508 5.47 -5.05 2.02
CA ALA A 508 4.92 -4.99 0.68
C ALA A 508 6.03 -4.75 -0.36
N ASN A 509 5.74 -5.05 -1.63
CA ASN A 509 6.66 -4.89 -2.77
C ASN A 509 8.02 -5.60 -2.58
N PRO A 510 8.03 -6.92 -2.31
CA PRO A 510 9.28 -7.65 -2.10
C PRO A 510 10.15 -7.67 -3.35
N SER A 511 11.47 -7.60 -3.16
CA SER A 511 12.49 -7.73 -4.21
C SER A 511 13.70 -8.42 -3.61
N ASP A 512 13.71 -9.74 -3.74
CA ASP A 512 14.61 -10.62 -3.00
C ASP A 512 15.56 -11.34 -3.98
N ASP A 513 16.86 -11.27 -3.71
CA ASP A 513 17.92 -11.81 -4.58
C ASP A 513 18.84 -12.75 -3.79
N LEU A 514 19.18 -13.89 -4.38
CA LEU A 514 20.21 -14.78 -3.86
C LEU A 514 21.61 -14.20 -4.11
N ASP A 515 22.56 -14.58 -3.27
CA ASP A 515 23.98 -14.47 -3.54
C ASP A 515 24.54 -13.05 -3.78
N VAL A 516 24.02 -12.06 -3.06
CA VAL A 516 24.44 -10.64 -3.17
C VAL A 516 25.52 -10.26 -2.14
N GLY A 517 25.50 -10.87 -0.97
CA GLY A 517 26.40 -10.54 0.14
C GLY A 517 27.81 -11.10 -0.04
N THR A 518 28.76 -10.29 -0.51
CA THR A 518 30.15 -10.70 -0.77
C THR A 518 31.14 -10.43 0.38
N GLY A 519 30.71 -9.70 1.41
CA GLY A 519 31.49 -9.35 2.58
C GLY A 519 30.64 -9.33 3.84
N HIS A 520 30.84 -8.32 4.69
CA HIS A 520 29.88 -8.03 5.75
C HIS A 520 28.51 -7.68 5.15
N GLY A 521 27.46 -7.87 5.95
CA GLY A 521 26.12 -7.46 5.59
C GLY A 521 25.97 -5.93 5.51
N GLN A 522 24.78 -5.51 5.10
CA GLN A 522 24.40 -4.11 5.03
C GLN A 522 22.89 -3.98 5.24
N ILE A 523 22.44 -2.89 5.84
CA ILE A 523 21.03 -2.49 5.82
C ILE A 523 20.92 -1.11 5.20
N VAL A 524 20.01 -0.95 4.24
CA VAL A 524 19.69 0.33 3.60
C VAL A 524 18.23 0.66 3.90
N ILE A 525 17.96 1.88 4.36
CA ILE A 525 16.62 2.38 4.63
C ILE A 525 16.39 3.61 3.74
N ASP A 526 15.39 3.51 2.87
CA ASP A 526 14.93 4.61 2.03
C ASP A 526 13.59 5.15 2.55
N TYR A 527 13.46 6.47 2.64
CA TYR A 527 12.23 7.13 3.02
C TYR A 527 12.08 8.50 2.35
N LEU A 528 10.85 9.00 2.32
CA LEU A 528 10.54 10.31 1.74
C LEU A 528 10.47 11.35 2.84
N MET A 529 11.25 12.42 2.72
CA MET A 529 11.09 13.62 3.55
C MET A 529 10.43 14.73 2.74
N PRO A 530 9.36 15.36 3.26
CA PRO A 530 8.85 16.60 2.68
C PRO A 530 10.00 17.62 2.53
N LEU A 531 10.02 18.31 1.39
CA LEU A 531 11.02 19.33 1.06
C LEU A 531 10.88 20.60 1.90
#